data_AF-A0A939VQR5-F1
#
_entry.id   AF-A0A939VQR5-F1
#
_cell.length_a   1.000
_cell.length_b   1.000
_cell.length_c   1.000
_cell.angle_alpha   90.00
_cell.angle_beta   90.00
_cell.angle_gamma   90.00
#
_symmetry.space_group_name_H-M   'P 1'
#
loop_
_entity.id
_entity.type
_entity.pdbx_description
1 polymer ?
#
loop_
_entity_poly.entity_id
_entity_poly.type
_entity_poly.pdbx_seq_one_letter_code
_entity_poly.pdbx_strand_id
1 'polypeptide(L)' 'MKTKDEILNILKENGTAFISGEDIAKRLFVTRAAVWKGIKALEKEGHEIEAVTNRGYRLKVVQES' A
#
# COMPACT_ATOMS: atom_id res chain seq x y z
N MET A 1 3.62 -11.79 9.96
CA MET A 1 4.55 -11.26 8.94
C MET A 1 3.97 -9.93 8.47
N LYS A 2 4.52 -8.80 8.92
CA LYS A 2 3.85 -7.48 8.96
C LYS A 2 3.99 -6.64 7.67
N THR A 3 4.28 -7.25 6.53
CA THR A 3 4.50 -6.49 5.28
C THR A 3 3.27 -5.65 4.92
N LYS A 4 2.05 -6.15 5.15
CA LYS A 4 0.81 -5.37 4.92
C LYS A 4 0.68 -4.18 5.87
N ASP A 5 1.04 -4.31 7.15
CA ASP A 5 0.94 -3.24 8.15
C ASP A 5 1.92 -2.12 7.83
N GLU A 6 3.14 -2.48 7.43
CA GLU A 6 4.16 -1.54 6.98
C GLU A 6 3.74 -0.82 5.70
N ILE A 7 3.16 -1.54 4.72
CA ILE A 7 2.59 -0.93 3.51
C ILE A 7 1.49 0.06 3.88
N LEU A 8 0.59 -0.31 4.79
CA LEU A 8 -0.47 0.57 5.25
C LEU A 8 0.09 1.83 5.91
N ASN A 9 1.10 1.71 6.77
CA ASN A 9 1.77 2.85 7.38
C ASN A 9 2.38 3.78 6.33
N ILE A 10 3.10 3.25 5.35
CA ILE A 10 3.67 4.05 4.25
C ILE A 10 2.56 4.78 3.47
N LEU A 11 1.44 4.10 3.20
CA LEU A 11 0.32 4.73 2.49
C LEU A 11 -0.36 5.81 3.34
N LYS A 12 -0.51 5.59 4.66
CA LYS A 12 -1.03 6.59 5.62
C LYS A 12 -0.13 7.81 5.71
N GLU A 13 1.19 7.61 5.79
CA GLU A 13 2.20 8.67 5.82
C GLU A 13 2.20 9.50 4.52
N ASN A 14 1.99 8.85 3.37
CA ASN A 14 1.85 9.56 2.08
C ASN A 14 0.48 10.25 1.93
N GLY A 15 -0.52 9.88 2.74
CA GLY A 15 -1.85 10.46 2.74
C GLY A 15 -2.51 10.44 1.37
N THR A 16 -2.72 11.61 0.78
CA THR A 16 -3.38 11.77 -0.52
C THR A 16 -2.44 11.68 -1.73
N ALA A 17 -1.14 11.49 -1.51
CA ALA A 17 -0.15 11.33 -2.56
C ALA A 17 -0.11 9.88 -3.08
N PHE A 18 0.26 9.72 -4.34
CA PHE A 18 0.52 8.40 -4.93
C PHE A 18 1.98 8.00 -4.69
N ILE A 19 2.18 6.76 -4.27
CA ILE A 19 3.51 6.16 -4.14
C ILE A 19 3.62 4.93 -5.05
N SER A 20 4.72 4.82 -5.79
CA SER A 20 4.91 3.69 -6.70
C SER A 20 5.09 2.38 -5.92
N GLY A 21 4.60 1.27 -6.48
CA GLY A 21 4.84 -0.06 -5.87
C GLY A 21 6.31 -0.43 -5.80
N GLU A 22 7.15 0.18 -6.64
CA GLU A 22 8.60 -0.01 -6.61
C GLU A 22 9.24 0.75 -5.45
N ASP A 23 8.78 1.98 -5.16
CA ASP A 23 9.22 2.74 -3.99
C ASP A 23 8.86 2.03 -2.68
N ILE A 24 7.63 1.53 -2.58
CA ILE A 24 7.21 0.72 -1.42
C ILE A 24 8.10 -0.52 -1.28
N ALA A 25 8.35 -1.22 -2.39
CA ALA A 25 9.19 -2.42 -2.42
C ALA A 25 10.63 -2.11 -1.95
N LYS A 26 11.21 -0.99 -2.42
CA LYS A 26 12.54 -0.53 -2.02
C LYS A 26 12.59 -0.16 -0.54
N ARG A 27 11.61 0.62 -0.04
CA ARG A 27 11.56 1.04 1.38
C ARG A 27 11.46 -0.14 2.33
N LEU A 28 10.69 -1.16 1.95
CA LEU A 28 10.46 -2.34 2.79
C LEU A 28 11.44 -3.48 2.51
N PHE A 29 12.38 -3.32 1.56
CA PHE A 29 13.28 -4.37 1.11
C PHE A 29 12.56 -5.67 0.72
N VAL A 30 11.41 -5.52 0.04
CA VAL A 30 10.58 -6.65 -0.44
C VAL A 30 10.43 -6.61 -1.95
N THR A 31 9.84 -7.67 -2.52
CA THR A 31 9.53 -7.71 -3.95
C THR A 31 8.25 -6.94 -4.25
N ARG A 32 8.12 -6.43 -5.48
CA ARG A 32 6.86 -5.83 -5.98
C ARG A 32 5.66 -6.78 -5.85
N ALA A 33 5.89 -8.09 -5.98
CA ALA A 33 4.87 -9.10 -5.77
C ALA A 33 4.40 -9.17 -4.31
N ALA A 34 5.31 -9.01 -3.34
CA ALA A 34 4.94 -8.92 -1.92
C ALA A 34 4.13 -7.66 -1.62
N VAL A 35 4.49 -6.52 -2.24
CA VAL A 35 3.70 -5.29 -2.16
C VAL A 35 2.29 -5.53 -2.67
N TRP A 36 2.14 -6.07 -3.88
CA TRP A 36 0.83 -6.36 -4.46
C TRP A 36 -0.02 -7.30 -3.59
N LYS A 37 0.58 -8.35 -3.03
CA LYS A 37 -0.10 -9.24 -2.07
C LYS A 37 -0.54 -8.49 -0.81
N GLY A 38 0.29 -7.58 -0.29
CA GLY A 38 -0.05 -6.74 0.87
C GLY A 38 -1.21 -5.79 0.58
N ILE A 39 -1.17 -5.09 -0.56
CA ILE A 39 -2.26 -4.23 -1.01
C ILE A 39 -3.57 -5.02 -1.12
N LYS A 40 -3.54 -6.19 -1.77
CA LYS A 40 -4.72 -7.07 -1.90
C LYS A 40 -5.25 -7.56 -0.56
N ALA A 41 -4.38 -7.78 0.43
CA ALA A 41 -4.81 -8.14 1.79
C ALA A 41 -5.49 -6.96 2.49
N LEU A 42 -4.94 -5.75 2.37
CA LEU A 42 -5.54 -4.53 2.92
C LEU A 42 -6.92 -4.23 2.30
N GLU A 43 -7.05 -4.39 0.97
CA GLU A 43 -8.34 -4.27 0.28
C GLU A 43 -9.37 -5.28 0.82
N LYS A 44 -8.95 -6.52 1.10
CA LYS A 44 -9.81 -7.55 1.71
C LYS A 44 -10.20 -7.25 3.15
N GLU A 45 -9.36 -6.51 3.87
CA GLU A 45 -9.65 -6.01 5.22
C GLU A 45 -10.57 -4.78 5.20
N GLY A 46 -10.94 -4.30 4.00
CA GLY A 46 -11.88 -3.19 3.83
C GLY A 46 -11.21 -1.81 3.70
N HIS A 47 -9.90 -1.77 3.49
CA HIS A 47 -9.20 -0.53 3.17
C HIS A 47 -9.40 -0.18 1.69
N GLU A 48 -9.85 1.04 1.39
CA GLU A 48 -9.91 1.50 0.01
C GLU A 48 -8.53 2.02 -0.43
N ILE A 49 -7.85 1.23 -1.26
CA ILE A 49 -6.59 1.61 -1.89
C ILE A 49 -6.82 1.86 -3.37
N GLU A 50 -6.48 3.06 -3.83
CA GLU A 50 -6.56 3.43 -5.23
C GLU A 50 -5.24 3.11 -5.93
N ALA A 51 -5.31 2.26 -6.96
CA ALA A 51 -4.18 1.89 -7.80
C ALA A 51 -4.33 2.53 -9.18
N VAL A 52 -3.39 3.39 -9.56
CA VAL A 52 -3.38 4.05 -10.87
C VAL A 52 -2.15 3.60 -11.65
N THR A 53 -2.38 3.07 -12.85
CA THR A 53 -1.32 2.68 -13.80
C THR A 53 -0.38 3.87 -14.05
N ASN A 54 0.93 3.63 -14.00
CA ASN A 54 1.99 4.65 -14.12
C ASN A 54 1.98 5.76 -13.04
N ARG A 55 1.19 5.63 -11.97
CA ARG A 55 1.18 6.58 -10.84
C ARG A 55 1.50 5.92 -9.50
N GLY A 56 0.99 4.70 -9.27
CA GLY A 56 1.22 3.95 -8.04
C GLY A 56 -0.05 3.71 -7.23
N TYR A 57 0.10 3.67 -5.90
CA TYR A 57 -0.92 3.36 -4.92
C TYR A 57 -1.16 4.54 -3.99
N ARG A 58 -2.40 4.72 -3.54
CA ARG A 58 -2.81 5.72 -2.56
C ARG A 58 -3.88 5.15 -1.64
N LEU A 59 -3.85 5.52 -0.37
CA LEU A 59 -4.93 5.19 0.56
C LEU A 59 -6.04 6.23 0.46
N LYS A 60 -7.25 5.80 0.11
CA LYS A 60 -8.42 6.67 -0.06
C LYS A 60 -9.26 6.73 1.21
N VAL A 61 -9.44 5.60 1.88
CA VAL A 61 -10.13 5.51 3.17
C VAL A 61 -9.34 4.59 4.08
N VAL A 62 -9.01 5.10 5.26
CA VAL A 62 -8.50 4.27 6.35
C VAL A 62 -9.70 3.64 7.04
N GLN A 63 -9.73 2.31 7.12
CA GLN A 63 -10.67 1.66 8.02
C GLN A 63 -9.94 1.50 9.36
N GLU A 64 -10.28 2.34 10.33
CA GLU A 64 -9.85 2.14 11.72
C GLU A 64 -10.91 1.28 12.41
N SER A 65 -10.52 0.08 12.85
CA SER A 65 -11.36 -0.80 13.68
C SER A 65 -11.42 -0.29 15.12
#